data_AF-A0A9D6Z637-F1
#
_entry.id   AF-A0A9D6Z637-F1
#
_cell.length_a   1.000
_cell.length_b   1.000
_cell.length_c   1.000
_cell.angle_alpha   90.00
_cell.angle_beta   90.00
_cell.angle_gamma   90.00
#
_symmetry.space_group_name_H-M   'P 1'
#
loop_
_entity.id
_entity.type
_entity.pdbx_description
1 polymer ?
#
loop_
_entity_poly.entity_id
_entity_poly.type
_entity_poly.pdbx_seq_one_letter_code
_entity_poly.pdbx_strand_id
1 'polypeptide(L)'
;MNMKIHNLIILGLSFLLLIGEWGCAHHAIAPSPLPESMQQQLGKIGVVVRSTGGQKTLSTPEAGRLSNIRRGAGVGAAMEAGVGAQGGVIALPAFAVLGLLGGTIYGAMASEPWEEQDASFRTIVTELNLNRTLPERVAAFSRLHGYEIAHLSTGTPEQPQEPSRYAAARRDGIDTVLEIQDLTISLNPAEYLVNPARRLILSVRAQLIRTADATVLDDRIVTDKLGPALGLNEWTADHAVRFRQEAKQASDRLAEQLVTEYFMVYPFYERVTSEFFMAVHLKGLRPLYPGERPEFPASQVINEKDISRPIPNEFRIMAQRADALQPVLSWEPFSGPRVTYELKVWRSGRLGPDVLVYSRTNIEKASHKLEITLEPSSLYYWSVRAHFVEQGKDRITEWSRRSVKPSLMAKIMTSGIAALMPDPVDEGFYVFITPPPRSQNPKPAASQSRWFPWEN
;
A
#
# COMPACT_ATOMS: atom_id res chain seq x y z
N MET A 1 -51.75 -14.90 -15.70
CA MET A 1 -50.48 -15.66 -15.59
C MET A 1 -49.25 -14.95 -16.18
N ASN A 2 -49.33 -13.66 -16.56
CA ASN A 2 -48.21 -12.94 -17.21
C ASN A 2 -47.35 -12.05 -16.29
N MET A 3 -47.80 -11.74 -15.06
CA MET A 3 -47.05 -10.85 -14.14
C MET A 3 -45.79 -11.50 -13.52
N LYS A 4 -45.73 -12.85 -13.44
CA LYS A 4 -44.59 -13.55 -12.81
C LYS A 4 -43.34 -13.56 -13.69
N ILE A 5 -43.48 -13.50 -15.02
CA ILE A 5 -42.36 -13.57 -15.96
C ILE A 5 -41.60 -12.23 -16.01
N HIS A 6 -42.31 -11.10 -15.95
CA HIS A 6 -41.67 -9.77 -15.92
C HIS A 6 -40.83 -9.55 -14.66
N ASN A 7 -41.33 -9.97 -13.49
CA ASN A 7 -40.55 -9.85 -12.25
C ASN A 7 -39.30 -10.74 -12.28
N LEU A 8 -39.36 -11.92 -12.88
CA LEU A 8 -38.20 -12.80 -13.01
C LEU A 8 -37.13 -12.23 -13.97
N ILE A 9 -37.57 -11.61 -15.07
CA ILE A 9 -36.69 -10.96 -16.05
C ILE A 9 -36.04 -9.71 -15.43
N ILE A 10 -36.80 -8.90 -14.70
CA ILE A 10 -36.26 -7.71 -14.00
C ILE A 10 -35.28 -8.13 -12.89
N LEU A 11 -35.57 -9.19 -12.14
CA LEU A 11 -34.64 -9.73 -11.14
C LEU A 11 -33.36 -10.26 -11.80
N GLY A 12 -33.49 -10.99 -12.92
CA GLY A 12 -32.36 -11.52 -13.68
C GLY A 12 -31.48 -10.45 -14.31
N LEU A 13 -32.08 -9.40 -14.89
CA LEU A 13 -31.35 -8.24 -15.44
C LEU A 13 -30.70 -7.39 -14.35
N SER A 14 -31.35 -7.24 -13.19
CA SER A 14 -30.75 -6.55 -12.04
C SER A 14 -29.56 -7.34 -11.48
N PHE A 15 -29.62 -8.68 -11.48
CA PHE A 15 -28.51 -9.54 -11.07
C PHE A 15 -27.35 -9.50 -12.08
N LEU A 16 -27.64 -9.49 -13.39
CA LEU A 16 -26.64 -9.35 -14.45
C LEU A 16 -25.95 -7.98 -14.46
N LEU A 17 -26.69 -6.89 -14.17
CA LEU A 17 -26.12 -5.55 -14.02
C LEU A 17 -25.26 -5.40 -12.75
N LEU A 18 -25.56 -6.15 -11.68
CA LEU A 18 -24.75 -6.18 -10.46
C LEU A 18 -23.46 -7.00 -10.62
N ILE A 19 -23.39 -7.96 -11.54
CA ILE A 19 -22.18 -8.76 -11.82
C ILE A 19 -21.23 -8.02 -12.79
N GLY A 20 -21.76 -7.14 -13.65
CA GLY A 20 -20.97 -6.43 -14.67
C GLY A 20 -20.07 -5.29 -14.19
N GLU A 21 -20.24 -4.81 -12.95
CA GLU A 21 -19.46 -3.68 -12.40
C GLU A 21 -18.40 -4.07 -11.37
N TRP A 22 -18.12 -5.37 -11.18
CA TRP A 22 -16.95 -5.83 -10.44
C TRP A 22 -15.74 -5.76 -11.36
N GLY A 23 -15.45 -4.55 -11.86
CA GLY A 23 -14.21 -4.26 -12.55
C GLY A 23 -13.08 -4.67 -11.61
N CYS A 24 -12.27 -5.62 -12.05
CA CYS A 24 -11.16 -6.17 -11.29
C CYS A 24 -10.22 -5.02 -10.88
N ALA A 25 -10.47 -4.41 -9.72
CA ALA A 25 -9.47 -3.71 -8.97
C ALA A 25 -8.43 -4.78 -8.64
N HIS A 26 -7.45 -4.94 -9.53
CA HIS A 26 -6.29 -5.77 -9.27
C HIS A 26 -5.57 -5.09 -8.12
N HIS A 27 -5.91 -5.51 -6.91
CA HIS A 27 -5.20 -5.11 -5.71
C HIS A 27 -3.77 -5.55 -5.94
N ALA A 28 -2.83 -4.62 -5.82
CA ALA A 28 -1.43 -4.86 -6.08
C ALA A 28 -0.89 -5.79 -4.99
N ILE A 29 -1.06 -7.10 -5.18
CA ILE A 29 -0.32 -8.13 -4.46
C ILE A 29 1.14 -7.74 -4.59
N ALA A 30 1.87 -7.68 -3.46
CA ALA A 30 3.28 -7.36 -3.56
C ALA A 30 3.93 -8.37 -4.50
N PRO A 31 4.66 -7.87 -5.49
CA PRO A 31 5.09 -8.71 -6.57
C PRO A 31 6.11 -9.69 -6.00
N SER A 32 5.89 -10.99 -6.21
CA SER A 32 6.76 -12.03 -5.66
C SER A 32 8.21 -11.80 -6.11
N PRO A 33 9.20 -12.06 -5.25
CA PRO A 33 10.60 -11.99 -5.66
C PRO A 33 10.86 -12.92 -6.84
N LEU A 34 11.79 -12.54 -7.71
CA LEU A 34 12.23 -13.42 -8.79
C LEU A 34 12.76 -14.74 -8.17
N PRO A 35 12.34 -15.91 -8.67
CA PRO A 35 12.90 -17.18 -8.23
C PRO A 35 14.42 -17.19 -8.35
N GLU A 36 15.12 -17.82 -7.40
CA GLU A 36 16.59 -17.83 -7.38
C GLU A 36 17.18 -18.40 -8.69
N SER A 37 16.54 -19.43 -9.24
CA SER A 37 16.91 -20.01 -10.54
C SER A 37 16.84 -19.01 -11.69
N MET A 38 15.89 -18.06 -11.64
CA MET A 38 15.78 -16.98 -12.61
C MET A 38 16.82 -15.90 -12.36
N GLN A 39 17.08 -15.53 -11.09
CA GLN A 39 18.11 -14.56 -10.72
C GLN A 39 19.51 -15.00 -11.21
N GLN A 40 19.81 -16.30 -11.13
CA GLN A 40 21.07 -16.86 -11.62
C GLN A 40 21.20 -16.84 -13.15
N GLN A 41 20.08 -16.74 -13.88
CA GLN A 41 20.03 -16.72 -15.35
C GLN A 41 20.07 -15.31 -15.95
N LEU A 42 20.07 -14.24 -15.14
CA LEU A 42 19.95 -12.88 -15.67
C LEU A 42 21.18 -12.41 -16.46
N GLY A 43 22.36 -12.97 -16.19
CA GLY A 43 23.59 -12.59 -16.87
C GLY A 43 23.91 -11.10 -16.72
N LYS A 44 24.45 -10.48 -17.77
CA LYS A 44 24.71 -9.03 -17.84
C LYS A 44 23.41 -8.29 -18.11
N ILE A 45 23.08 -7.32 -17.25
CA ILE A 45 21.80 -6.60 -17.30
C ILE A 45 21.98 -5.21 -17.91
N GLY A 46 21.10 -4.85 -18.84
CA GLY A 46 20.93 -3.48 -19.33
C GLY A 46 19.64 -2.86 -18.80
N VAL A 47 19.58 -1.55 -18.62
CA VAL A 47 18.36 -0.80 -18.29
C VAL A 47 18.03 0.21 -19.38
N VAL A 48 16.75 0.28 -19.76
CA VAL A 48 16.26 1.20 -20.79
C VAL A 48 14.88 1.74 -20.41
N VAL A 49 14.57 3.00 -20.78
CA VAL A 49 13.19 3.51 -20.73
C VAL A 49 12.61 3.56 -22.13
N ARG A 50 11.46 2.93 -22.34
CA ARG A 50 10.70 3.05 -23.58
C ARG A 50 9.79 4.26 -23.51
N SER A 51 10.01 5.23 -24.41
CA SER A 51 9.05 6.30 -24.63
C SER A 51 7.88 5.78 -25.47
N THR A 52 6.74 5.49 -24.86
CA THR A 52 5.51 5.06 -25.55
C THR A 52 4.75 6.27 -26.11
N GLY A 53 5.39 7.13 -26.90
CA GLY A 53 4.73 8.17 -27.74
C GLY A 53 3.82 9.20 -27.05
N GLY A 54 3.63 9.12 -25.74
CA GLY A 54 2.74 9.97 -24.96
C GLY A 54 2.89 9.61 -23.50
N GLN A 55 3.84 10.28 -22.81
CA GLN A 55 3.90 10.24 -21.36
C GLN A 55 2.52 10.67 -20.85
N LYS A 56 1.81 9.80 -20.13
CA LYS A 56 0.55 10.18 -19.48
C LYS A 56 0.92 11.00 -18.25
N THR A 57 1.12 12.30 -18.47
CA THR A 57 1.87 13.17 -17.58
C THR A 57 1.14 13.53 -16.30
N LEU A 58 -0.19 13.58 -16.35
CA LEU A 58 -1.04 13.84 -15.20
C LEU A 58 -2.40 13.22 -15.52
N SER A 59 -2.78 12.15 -14.81
CA SER A 59 -4.19 11.76 -14.82
C SER A 59 -4.96 12.91 -14.17
N THR A 60 -5.78 13.61 -14.94
CA THR A 60 -6.79 14.50 -14.36
C THR A 60 -7.54 13.66 -13.32
N PRO A 61 -7.63 14.08 -12.05
CA PRO A 61 -8.42 13.34 -11.07
C PRO A 61 -9.80 13.20 -11.69
N GLU A 62 -10.29 11.98 -11.97
CA GLU A 62 -11.49 11.72 -12.79
C GLU A 62 -12.54 12.80 -12.58
N ALA A 63 -12.46 13.84 -13.43
CA ALA A 63 -13.13 15.11 -13.18
C ALA A 63 -14.53 15.02 -13.76
N GLY A 64 -15.19 13.90 -13.50
CA GLY A 64 -16.59 13.72 -13.77
C GLY A 64 -17.36 14.37 -12.64
N ARG A 65 -18.15 15.40 -12.96
CA ARG A 65 -19.26 15.90 -12.14
C ARG A 65 -20.08 14.73 -11.53
N LEU A 66 -20.17 13.60 -12.24
CA LEU A 66 -20.78 12.35 -11.78
C LEU A 66 -20.01 11.59 -10.68
N SER A 67 -18.67 11.59 -10.68
CA SER A 67 -17.84 10.88 -9.68
C SER A 67 -17.93 11.54 -8.31
N ASN A 68 -17.89 12.88 -8.26
CA ASN A 68 -18.08 13.64 -7.02
C ASN A 68 -19.53 13.54 -6.50
N ILE A 69 -20.53 13.50 -7.38
CA ILE A 69 -21.94 13.26 -7.01
C ILE A 69 -22.13 11.84 -6.45
N ARG A 70 -21.55 10.81 -7.08
CA ARG A 70 -21.59 9.42 -6.57
C ARG A 70 -20.88 9.28 -5.22
N ARG A 71 -19.74 9.95 -5.02
CA ARG A 71 -18.99 9.94 -3.75
C ARG A 71 -19.74 10.67 -2.62
N GLY A 72 -20.38 11.81 -2.92
CA GLY A 72 -21.23 12.52 -1.96
C GLY A 72 -22.46 11.70 -1.53
N ALA A 73 -23.08 10.99 -2.47
CA ALA A 73 -24.22 10.11 -2.18
C ALA A 73 -23.84 8.87 -1.33
N GLY A 74 -22.67 8.26 -1.59
CA GLY A 74 -22.20 7.08 -0.86
C GLY A 74 -21.84 7.35 0.61
N VAL A 75 -21.22 8.51 0.90
CA VAL A 75 -20.88 8.90 2.29
C VAL A 75 -22.13 9.25 3.10
N GLY A 76 -23.15 9.86 2.47
CA GLY A 76 -24.44 10.13 3.11
C GLY A 76 -25.17 8.85 3.52
N ALA A 77 -25.23 7.86 2.63
CA ALA A 77 -25.89 6.58 2.90
C ALA A 77 -25.21 5.76 4.01
N ALA A 78 -23.87 5.81 4.10
CA ALA A 78 -23.12 5.06 5.12
C ALA A 78 -23.25 5.66 6.53
N MET A 79 -23.45 6.98 6.66
CA MET A 79 -23.68 7.63 7.95
C MET A 79 -25.10 7.41 8.49
N GLU A 80 -26.12 7.30 7.63
CA GLU A 80 -27.50 7.00 8.07
C GLU A 80 -27.69 5.54 8.49
N ALA A 81 -26.96 4.59 7.90
CA ALA A 81 -27.03 3.17 8.30
C ALA A 81 -26.44 2.87 9.69
N GLY A 82 -25.65 3.79 10.26
CA GLY A 82 -24.99 3.63 11.56
C GLY A 82 -25.81 4.08 12.77
N VAL A 83 -26.92 4.80 12.56
CA VAL A 83 -27.73 5.36 13.66
C VAL A 83 -29.14 4.77 13.62
N GLY A 84 -29.25 3.52 14.06
CA GLY A 84 -30.44 2.95 14.72
C GLY A 84 -31.66 2.60 13.86
N ALA A 85 -31.90 1.30 13.66
CA ALA A 85 -33.26 0.75 13.63
C ALA A 85 -33.24 -0.79 13.77
N GLN A 86 -33.26 -1.29 15.01
CA GLN A 86 -34.02 -2.52 15.28
C GLN A 86 -35.50 -2.12 15.25
N GLY A 87 -36.15 -2.27 14.08
CA GLY A 87 -37.60 -2.19 13.96
C GLY A 87 -38.11 -1.25 12.87
N GLY A 88 -38.69 -1.83 11.82
CA GLY A 88 -39.67 -1.14 10.96
C GLY A 88 -39.16 -0.71 9.59
N VAL A 89 -39.42 -1.54 8.57
CA VAL A 89 -39.33 -1.18 7.15
C VAL A 89 -40.55 -0.33 6.78
N ILE A 90 -40.55 0.99 7.01
CA ILE A 90 -41.59 1.89 6.48
C ILE A 90 -40.96 3.25 6.10
N ALA A 91 -41.16 3.64 4.83
CA ALA A 91 -41.01 4.97 4.21
C ALA A 91 -39.59 5.49 3.84
N LEU A 92 -39.04 4.98 2.72
CA LEU A 92 -37.82 5.46 2.05
C LEU A 92 -37.95 6.50 0.89
N PRO A 93 -39.09 7.14 0.52
CA PRO A 93 -39.06 8.16 -0.54
C PRO A 93 -38.77 9.60 -0.08
N ALA A 94 -38.98 9.95 1.20
CA ALA A 94 -38.94 11.35 1.64
C ALA A 94 -37.51 11.89 1.93
N PHE A 95 -36.54 11.03 2.26
CA PHE A 95 -35.17 11.44 2.60
C PHE A 95 -34.24 11.57 1.39
N ALA A 96 -34.62 11.02 0.23
CA ALA A 96 -33.87 11.17 -1.02
C ALA A 96 -33.77 12.64 -1.50
N VAL A 97 -34.72 13.50 -1.11
CA VAL A 97 -34.79 14.91 -1.54
C VAL A 97 -33.85 15.80 -0.72
N LEU A 98 -33.57 15.47 0.55
CA LEU A 98 -32.65 16.24 1.40
C LEU A 98 -31.18 15.91 1.13
N GLY A 99 -30.85 14.66 0.79
CA GLY A 99 -29.51 14.27 0.33
C GLY A 99 -29.10 14.92 -1.01
N LEU A 100 -30.08 15.23 -1.86
CA LEU A 100 -29.87 15.81 -3.20
C LEU A 100 -29.59 17.33 -3.14
N LEU A 101 -30.12 18.03 -2.13
CA LEU A 101 -29.87 19.46 -1.91
C LEU A 101 -28.56 19.74 -1.16
N GLY A 102 -28.10 18.82 -0.31
CA GLY A 102 -26.78 18.92 0.33
C GLY A 102 -25.59 18.59 -0.60
N GLY A 103 -25.74 17.60 -1.49
CA GLY A 103 -24.66 17.14 -2.36
C GLY A 103 -24.38 18.02 -3.59
N THR A 104 -25.37 18.78 -4.08
CA THR A 104 -25.24 19.62 -5.28
C THR A 104 -24.54 20.96 -5.01
N ILE A 105 -24.67 21.51 -3.79
CA ILE A 105 -23.96 22.73 -3.37
C ILE A 105 -22.48 22.43 -3.09
N TYR A 106 -22.17 21.25 -2.52
CA TYR A 106 -20.78 20.81 -2.31
C TYR A 106 -20.04 20.47 -3.62
N GLY A 107 -20.75 20.01 -4.66
CA GLY A 107 -20.15 19.64 -5.95
C GLY A 107 -19.86 20.81 -6.91
N ALA A 108 -20.45 21.98 -6.68
CA ALA A 108 -20.37 23.12 -7.61
C ALA A 108 -19.41 24.25 -7.16
N MET A 109 -18.98 24.28 -5.88
CA MET A 109 -18.26 25.43 -5.33
C MET A 109 -16.72 25.36 -5.32
N ALA A 110 -16.06 24.33 -5.86
CA ALA A 110 -14.59 24.26 -5.78
C ALA A 110 -13.90 23.46 -6.88
N SER A 111 -14.30 23.60 -8.15
CA SER A 111 -13.39 23.23 -9.23
C SER A 111 -12.37 24.35 -9.39
N GLU A 112 -11.31 24.33 -8.58
CA GLU A 112 -10.10 25.11 -8.88
C GLU A 112 -9.73 24.86 -10.36
N PRO A 113 -9.34 25.90 -11.14
CA PRO A 113 -9.05 25.77 -12.56
C PRO A 113 -7.82 24.87 -12.75
N TRP A 114 -8.06 23.57 -12.93
CA TRP A 114 -7.03 22.55 -13.07
C TRP A 114 -6.29 22.64 -14.41
N GLU A 115 -6.93 23.18 -15.46
CA GLU A 115 -6.36 23.21 -16.82
C GLU A 115 -5.07 24.06 -16.90
N GLU A 116 -5.04 25.23 -16.28
CA GLU A 116 -3.83 26.08 -16.26
C GLU A 116 -2.69 25.43 -15.47
N GLN A 117 -3.02 24.77 -14.35
CA GLN A 117 -2.05 24.07 -13.51
C GLN A 117 -1.48 22.83 -14.22
N ASP A 118 -2.30 22.11 -14.99
CA ASP A 118 -1.89 20.93 -15.76
C ASP A 118 -0.80 21.27 -16.79
N ALA A 119 -0.91 22.41 -17.48
CA ALA A 119 0.10 22.86 -18.44
C ALA A 119 1.47 23.14 -17.78
N SER A 120 1.45 23.75 -16.58
CA SER A 120 2.67 24.01 -15.81
C SER A 120 3.34 22.69 -15.37
N PHE A 121 2.56 21.75 -14.81
CA PHE A 121 3.09 20.44 -14.42
C PHE A 121 3.65 19.68 -15.62
N ARG A 122 2.97 19.66 -16.77
CA ARG A 122 3.47 19.01 -17.98
C ARG A 122 4.82 19.55 -18.41
N THR A 123 4.98 20.88 -18.41
CA THR A 123 6.25 21.54 -18.73
C THR A 123 7.35 21.07 -17.79
N ILE A 124 7.08 21.04 -16.48
CA ILE A 124 8.05 20.57 -15.48
C ILE A 124 8.42 19.11 -15.71
N VAL A 125 7.45 18.23 -15.99
CA VAL A 125 7.74 16.82 -16.24
C VAL A 125 8.60 16.61 -17.48
N THR A 126 8.34 17.37 -18.55
CA THR A 126 9.21 17.38 -19.75
C THR A 126 10.62 17.84 -19.40
N GLU A 127 10.77 18.91 -18.62
CA GLU A 127 12.08 19.43 -18.18
C GLU A 127 12.86 18.45 -17.29
N LEU A 128 12.17 17.66 -16.46
CA LEU A 128 12.81 16.65 -15.62
C LEU A 128 13.46 15.52 -16.44
N ASN A 129 13.00 15.32 -17.68
CA ASN A 129 13.52 14.33 -18.62
C ASN A 129 13.73 12.95 -17.96
N LEU A 130 12.68 12.47 -17.27
CA LEU A 130 12.75 11.24 -16.48
C LEU A 130 13.09 10.01 -17.32
N ASN A 131 12.79 10.03 -18.62
CA ASN A 131 13.18 8.97 -19.55
C ASN A 131 14.70 8.79 -19.63
N ARG A 132 15.47 9.88 -19.46
CA ARG A 132 16.92 9.84 -19.43
C ARG A 132 17.46 9.63 -18.03
N THR A 133 16.92 10.34 -17.04
CA THR A 133 17.51 10.37 -15.70
C THR A 133 17.19 9.12 -14.87
N LEU A 134 16.04 8.46 -15.10
CA LEU A 134 15.65 7.27 -14.33
C LEU A 134 16.59 6.06 -14.59
N PRO A 135 16.94 5.68 -15.84
CA PRO A 135 17.93 4.63 -16.11
C PRO A 135 19.31 4.92 -15.50
N GLU A 136 19.76 6.18 -15.57
CA GLU A 136 21.04 6.61 -14.98
C GLU A 136 21.02 6.41 -13.45
N ARG A 137 19.91 6.75 -12.79
CA ARG A 137 19.70 6.55 -11.35
C ARG A 137 19.64 5.06 -10.98
N VAL A 138 18.93 4.25 -11.76
CA VAL A 138 18.89 2.78 -11.58
C VAL A 138 20.30 2.19 -11.68
N ALA A 139 21.05 2.55 -12.72
CA ALA A 139 22.42 2.08 -12.93
C ALA A 139 23.41 2.61 -11.88
N ALA A 140 23.18 3.81 -11.32
CA ALA A 140 24.00 4.34 -10.24
C ALA A 140 23.73 3.60 -8.91
N PHE A 141 22.46 3.43 -8.54
CA PHE A 141 22.06 2.75 -7.32
C PHE A 141 22.47 1.27 -7.34
N SER A 142 22.29 0.58 -8.47
CA SER A 142 22.70 -0.82 -8.62
C SER A 142 24.19 -1.04 -8.36
N ARG A 143 25.05 -0.15 -8.90
CA ARG A 143 26.51 -0.22 -8.70
C ARG A 143 26.91 -0.04 -7.24
N LEU A 144 26.21 0.81 -6.48
CA LEU A 144 26.46 0.98 -5.05
C LEU A 144 26.22 -0.30 -4.25
N HIS A 145 25.35 -1.18 -4.76
CA HIS A 145 24.93 -2.42 -4.10
C HIS A 145 25.56 -3.69 -4.71
N GLY A 146 26.58 -3.55 -5.57
CA GLY A 146 27.30 -4.67 -6.17
C GLY A 146 26.65 -5.28 -7.42
N TYR A 147 25.70 -4.58 -8.04
CA TYR A 147 25.02 -5.01 -9.26
C TYR A 147 25.52 -4.23 -10.47
N GLU A 148 26.02 -4.95 -11.48
CA GLU A 148 26.44 -4.37 -12.75
C GLU A 148 25.25 -4.25 -13.71
N ILE A 149 24.57 -3.11 -13.65
CA ILE A 149 23.49 -2.76 -14.59
C ILE A 149 23.98 -1.63 -15.50
N ALA A 150 24.05 -1.91 -16.80
CA ALA A 150 24.46 -0.94 -17.82
C ALA A 150 23.27 -0.09 -18.28
N HIS A 151 23.45 1.23 -18.36
CA HIS A 151 22.46 2.09 -19.03
C HIS A 151 22.53 1.85 -20.54
N LEU A 152 21.43 1.44 -21.16
CA LEU A 152 21.30 1.30 -22.60
C LEU A 152 20.76 2.59 -23.18
N SER A 153 21.51 3.18 -24.11
CA SER A 153 21.00 4.27 -24.92
C SER A 153 19.81 3.76 -25.73
N THR A 154 18.66 4.39 -25.57
CA THR A 154 17.56 4.21 -26.52
C THR A 154 18.03 4.70 -27.88
N GLY A 155 18.45 3.77 -28.74
CA GLY A 155 18.62 4.09 -30.15
C GLY A 155 17.31 4.66 -30.72
N THR A 156 17.41 5.39 -31.82
CA THR A 156 16.24 5.71 -32.65
C THR A 156 15.43 4.43 -32.83
N PRO A 157 14.10 4.42 -32.60
CA PRO A 157 13.30 3.20 -32.61
C PRO A 157 13.71 2.32 -33.80
N GLU A 158 14.20 1.11 -33.49
CA GLU A 158 14.71 0.17 -34.47
C GLU A 158 13.74 0.08 -35.64
N GLN A 159 14.29 0.14 -36.85
CA GLN A 159 13.47 0.01 -38.06
C GLN A 159 12.62 -1.26 -37.94
N PRO A 160 11.35 -1.26 -38.41
CA PRO A 160 10.40 -2.37 -38.24
C PRO A 160 10.85 -3.76 -38.73
N GLN A 161 12.04 -3.88 -39.30
CA GLN A 161 12.57 -5.08 -39.93
C GLN A 161 13.62 -5.82 -39.09
N GLU A 162 14.05 -5.33 -37.92
CA GLU A 162 14.93 -6.12 -37.06
C GLU A 162 14.16 -7.24 -36.32
N PRO A 163 14.59 -8.51 -36.43
CA PRO A 163 13.85 -9.67 -35.91
C PRO A 163 13.89 -9.80 -34.37
N SER A 164 14.70 -9.01 -33.67
CA SER A 164 14.70 -8.92 -32.21
C SER A 164 14.94 -7.50 -31.77
N ARG A 165 14.00 -6.98 -30.99
CA ARG A 165 13.98 -5.65 -30.36
C ARG A 165 15.23 -5.28 -29.52
N TYR A 166 16.02 -6.29 -29.18
CA TYR A 166 17.22 -6.15 -28.36
C TYR A 166 18.44 -6.76 -29.04
N ALA A 167 18.44 -6.83 -30.38
CA ALA A 167 19.56 -7.34 -31.15
C ALA A 167 20.84 -6.51 -30.92
N ALA A 168 20.73 -5.18 -30.82
CA ALA A 168 21.84 -4.32 -30.45
C ALA A 168 22.38 -4.64 -29.04
N ALA A 169 21.52 -4.68 -28.03
CA ALA A 169 21.92 -5.00 -26.66
C ALA A 169 22.59 -6.39 -26.56
N ARG A 170 22.07 -7.39 -27.27
CA ARG A 170 22.66 -8.73 -27.35
C ARG A 170 24.06 -8.70 -27.96
N ARG A 171 24.31 -7.89 -29.00
CA ARG A 171 25.66 -7.69 -29.57
C ARG A 171 26.64 -7.09 -28.57
N ASP A 172 26.14 -6.25 -27.65
CA ASP A 172 26.92 -5.66 -26.54
C ASP A 172 27.07 -6.60 -25.33
N GLY A 173 26.68 -7.86 -25.49
CA GLY A 173 26.76 -8.92 -24.48
C GLY A 173 25.76 -8.76 -23.35
N ILE A 174 24.66 -8.01 -23.54
CA ILE A 174 23.58 -7.89 -22.56
C ILE A 174 22.66 -9.11 -22.70
N ASP A 175 22.53 -9.90 -21.63
CA ASP A 175 21.71 -11.11 -21.59
C ASP A 175 20.26 -10.80 -21.22
N THR A 176 20.06 -9.76 -20.40
CA THR A 176 18.74 -9.35 -19.90
C THR A 176 18.59 -7.83 -19.93
N VAL A 177 17.40 -7.34 -20.27
CA VAL A 177 17.05 -5.92 -20.25
C VAL A 177 15.95 -5.68 -19.21
N LEU A 178 16.21 -4.78 -18.27
CA LEU A 178 15.18 -4.13 -17.47
C LEU A 178 14.60 -2.96 -18.28
N GLU A 179 13.45 -3.20 -18.89
CA GLU A 179 12.72 -2.20 -19.63
C GLU A 179 11.69 -1.49 -18.74
N ILE A 180 11.77 -0.17 -18.69
CA ILE A 180 10.85 0.70 -17.95
C ILE A 180 9.91 1.36 -18.97
N GLN A 181 8.61 1.22 -18.77
CA GLN A 181 7.55 1.73 -19.63
C GLN A 181 6.48 2.45 -18.82
N ASP A 182 5.59 3.16 -19.53
CA ASP A 182 4.37 3.74 -18.98
C ASP A 182 4.59 4.59 -17.73
N LEU A 183 5.70 5.34 -17.71
CA LEU A 183 6.03 6.25 -16.63
C LEU A 183 4.92 7.28 -16.45
N THR A 184 4.23 7.19 -15.32
CA THR A 184 3.09 8.00 -14.95
C THR A 184 3.43 8.81 -13.71
N ILE A 185 3.11 10.11 -13.76
CA ILE A 185 3.16 10.99 -12.59
C ILE A 185 1.72 11.41 -12.29
N SER A 186 1.31 11.32 -11.03
CA SER A 186 -0.04 11.72 -10.64
C SER A 186 -0.05 12.39 -9.26
N LEU A 187 -1.03 13.28 -9.04
CA LEU A 187 -1.31 13.90 -7.75
C LEU A 187 -2.58 13.28 -7.17
N ASN A 188 -2.41 12.24 -6.36
CA ASN A 188 -3.51 11.47 -5.82
C ASN A 188 -3.97 12.05 -4.48
N PRO A 189 -5.29 12.17 -4.22
CA PRO A 189 -5.80 12.50 -2.90
C PRO A 189 -5.25 11.56 -1.83
N ALA A 190 -4.72 12.12 -0.74
CA ALA A 190 -4.35 11.34 0.45
C ALA A 190 -5.59 10.95 1.27
N GLU A 191 -6.66 11.75 1.18
CA GLU A 191 -7.92 11.53 1.90
C GLU A 191 -9.13 11.80 1.01
N TYR A 192 -10.29 11.25 1.39
CA TYR A 192 -11.57 11.50 0.72
C TYR A 192 -12.30 12.71 1.33
N LEU A 193 -11.66 13.88 1.26
CA LEU A 193 -12.20 15.16 1.72
C LEU A 193 -12.46 16.12 0.55
N VAL A 194 -13.17 17.21 0.84
CA VAL A 194 -13.29 18.35 -0.09
C VAL A 194 -11.96 19.10 -0.11
N ASN A 195 -11.40 19.30 -1.30
CA ASN A 195 -10.03 19.80 -1.50
C ASN A 195 -8.99 19.05 -0.66
N PRO A 196 -8.83 17.74 -0.86
CA PRO A 196 -7.95 16.94 -0.03
C PRO A 196 -6.49 17.28 -0.34
N ALA A 197 -5.63 17.17 0.68
CA ALA A 197 -4.20 17.12 0.45
C ALA A 197 -3.87 16.00 -0.55
N ARG A 198 -2.92 16.24 -1.45
CA ARG A 198 -2.53 15.36 -2.54
C ARG A 198 -1.09 14.92 -2.36
N ARG A 199 -0.80 13.68 -2.73
CA ARG A 199 0.54 13.12 -2.77
C ARG A 199 0.96 12.91 -4.21
N LEU A 200 2.20 13.28 -4.50
CA LEU A 200 2.83 12.91 -5.77
C LEU A 200 3.09 11.40 -5.77
N ILE A 201 2.62 10.72 -6.81
CA ILE A 201 2.84 9.31 -7.04
C ILE A 201 3.55 9.16 -8.38
N LEU A 202 4.64 8.42 -8.37
CA LEU A 202 5.39 8.06 -9.57
C LEU A 202 5.25 6.55 -9.78
N SER A 203 4.78 6.14 -10.95
CA SER A 203 4.59 4.73 -11.27
C SER A 203 5.19 4.38 -12.62
N VAL A 204 5.76 3.19 -12.72
CA VAL A 204 6.25 2.62 -13.98
C VAL A 204 5.78 1.19 -14.11
N ARG A 205 5.62 0.73 -15.35
CA ARG A 205 5.61 -0.68 -15.66
C ARG A 205 7.04 -1.10 -15.95
N ALA A 206 7.56 -2.07 -15.22
CA ALA A 206 8.88 -2.63 -15.43
C ALA A 206 8.75 -4.05 -15.98
N GLN A 207 9.58 -4.36 -16.97
CA GLN A 207 9.65 -5.68 -17.58
C GLN A 207 11.11 -6.14 -17.59
N LEU A 208 11.35 -7.37 -17.15
CA LEU A 208 12.65 -8.01 -17.26
C LEU A 208 12.61 -8.96 -18.46
N ILE A 209 13.43 -8.68 -19.48
CA ILE A 209 13.33 -9.34 -20.79
C ILE A 209 14.66 -9.99 -21.15
N ARG A 210 14.64 -11.30 -21.45
CA ARG A 210 15.83 -12.00 -21.95
C ARG A 210 16.09 -11.60 -23.40
N THR A 211 17.31 -11.18 -23.72
CA THR A 211 17.66 -10.68 -25.07
C THR A 211 17.80 -11.80 -26.11
N ALA A 212 18.04 -13.04 -25.66
CA ALA A 212 18.26 -14.19 -26.54
C ALA A 212 17.02 -14.55 -27.38
N ASP A 213 15.84 -14.45 -26.78
CA ASP A 213 14.55 -14.89 -27.33
C ASP A 213 13.41 -13.88 -27.11
N ALA A 214 13.70 -12.70 -26.56
CA ALA A 214 12.74 -11.65 -26.19
C ALA A 214 11.66 -12.11 -25.19
N THR A 215 11.91 -13.17 -24.43
CA THR A 215 10.98 -13.66 -23.40
C THR A 215 10.91 -12.67 -22.24
N VAL A 216 9.70 -12.25 -21.88
CA VAL A 216 9.44 -11.49 -20.65
C VAL A 216 9.54 -12.46 -19.47
N LEU A 217 10.60 -12.31 -18.67
CA LEU A 217 10.86 -13.10 -17.47
C LEU A 217 10.00 -12.64 -16.30
N ASP A 218 9.72 -11.34 -16.23
CA ASP A 218 8.88 -10.73 -15.20
C ASP A 218 8.27 -9.41 -15.71
N ASP A 219 7.06 -9.08 -15.24
CA ASP A 219 6.30 -7.89 -15.64
C ASP A 219 5.46 -7.40 -14.45
N ARG A 220 5.74 -6.19 -13.96
CA ARG A 220 5.03 -5.61 -12.81
C ARG A 220 4.97 -4.10 -12.88
N ILE A 221 4.07 -3.53 -12.08
CA ILE A 221 4.00 -2.09 -11.86
C ILE A 221 4.72 -1.78 -10.55
N VAL A 222 5.70 -0.89 -10.60
CA VAL A 222 6.41 -0.36 -9.44
C VAL A 222 5.97 1.07 -9.21
N THR A 223 5.56 1.39 -7.98
CA THR A 223 4.97 2.68 -7.64
C THR A 223 5.61 3.27 -6.39
N ASP A 224 6.21 4.45 -6.53
CA ASP A 224 6.58 5.26 -5.38
C ASP A 224 5.36 6.02 -4.86
N LYS A 225 4.97 5.70 -3.63
CA LYS A 225 3.86 6.34 -2.89
C LYS A 225 4.35 7.12 -1.67
N LEU A 226 5.68 7.28 -1.55
CA LEU A 226 6.30 8.05 -0.49
C LEU A 226 6.30 9.52 -0.90
N GLY A 227 6.06 10.42 0.06
CA GLY A 227 6.00 11.85 -0.20
C GLY A 227 5.01 12.54 0.73
N PRO A 228 5.15 13.87 0.93
CA PRO A 228 4.21 14.63 1.74
C PRO A 228 2.83 14.69 1.06
N ALA A 229 1.78 14.76 1.87
CA ALA A 229 0.45 15.14 1.40
C ALA A 229 0.32 16.66 1.55
N LEU A 230 0.25 17.38 0.44
CA LEU A 230 0.18 18.85 0.41
C LEU A 230 -1.09 19.32 -0.31
N GLY A 231 -1.61 20.48 0.06
CA GLY A 231 -2.68 21.13 -0.68
C GLY A 231 -2.26 21.48 -2.10
N LEU A 232 -3.22 21.63 -3.01
CA LEU A 232 -2.93 21.95 -4.41
C LEU A 232 -2.19 23.29 -4.55
N ASN A 233 -2.55 24.29 -3.75
CA ASN A 233 -1.87 25.59 -3.69
C ASN A 233 -0.40 25.47 -3.27
N GLU A 234 -0.05 24.52 -2.41
CA GLU A 234 1.34 24.30 -1.99
C GLU A 234 2.16 23.59 -3.09
N TRP A 235 1.51 22.73 -3.88
CA TRP A 235 2.15 22.10 -5.05
C TRP A 235 2.44 23.09 -6.17
N THR A 236 1.60 24.10 -6.34
CA THR A 236 1.70 25.10 -7.42
C THR A 236 2.40 26.39 -7.01
N ALA A 237 2.59 26.63 -5.70
CA ALA A 237 3.32 27.77 -5.17
C ALA A 237 4.73 27.89 -5.77
N ASP A 238 5.19 29.14 -5.92
CA ASP A 238 6.54 29.49 -6.38
C ASP A 238 6.95 28.78 -7.68
N HIS A 239 6.06 28.77 -8.69
CA HIS A 239 6.27 28.03 -9.95
C HIS A 239 6.47 26.52 -9.74
N ALA A 240 5.71 25.95 -8.80
CA ALA A 240 5.72 24.54 -8.45
C ALA A 240 7.11 23.99 -8.07
N VAL A 241 7.93 24.80 -7.36
CA VAL A 241 9.24 24.38 -6.83
C VAL A 241 9.13 23.12 -5.99
N ARG A 242 8.09 23.02 -5.15
CA ARG A 242 7.82 21.82 -4.33
C ARG A 242 7.55 20.58 -5.18
N PHE A 243 6.72 20.70 -6.21
CA PHE A 243 6.45 19.60 -7.15
C PHE A 243 7.72 19.14 -7.85
N ARG A 244 8.55 20.06 -8.35
CA ARG A 244 9.81 19.74 -9.02
C ARG A 244 10.79 19.01 -8.10
N GLN A 245 10.91 19.47 -6.86
CA GLN A 245 11.77 18.83 -5.86
C GLN A 245 11.27 17.42 -5.53
N GLU A 246 9.97 17.27 -5.27
CA GLU A 246 9.39 15.97 -4.93
C GLU A 246 9.48 15.00 -6.12
N ALA A 247 9.21 15.43 -7.35
CA ALA A 247 9.30 14.57 -8.52
C ALA A 247 10.73 14.03 -8.74
N LYS A 248 11.76 14.84 -8.46
CA LYS A 248 13.16 14.38 -8.46
C LYS A 248 13.38 13.34 -7.38
N GLN A 249 12.98 13.61 -6.14
CA GLN A 249 13.15 12.68 -5.02
C GLN A 249 12.37 11.37 -5.23
N ALA A 250 11.15 11.45 -5.77
CA ALA A 250 10.32 10.30 -6.11
C ALA A 250 10.97 9.45 -7.20
N SER A 251 11.61 10.06 -8.20
CA SER A 251 12.36 9.30 -9.20
C SER A 251 13.63 8.66 -8.63
N ASP A 252 14.30 9.26 -7.64
CA ASP A 252 15.41 8.62 -6.94
C ASP A 252 14.89 7.39 -6.17
N ARG A 253 13.85 7.55 -5.35
CA ARG A 253 13.21 6.44 -4.61
C ARG A 253 12.66 5.34 -5.52
N LEU A 254 12.11 5.70 -6.68
CA LEU A 254 11.61 4.72 -7.65
C LEU A 254 12.77 3.91 -8.26
N ALA A 255 13.91 4.53 -8.54
CA ALA A 255 15.10 3.80 -9.00
C ALA A 255 15.58 2.82 -7.94
N GLU A 256 15.62 3.24 -6.67
CA GLU A 256 15.95 2.37 -5.54
C GLU A 256 14.98 1.20 -5.45
N GLN A 257 13.67 1.45 -5.54
CA GLN A 257 12.62 0.43 -5.50
C GLN A 257 12.76 -0.58 -6.65
N LEU A 258 13.01 -0.13 -7.87
CA LEU A 258 13.24 -1.01 -9.02
C LEU A 258 14.40 -1.98 -8.77
N VAL A 259 15.56 -1.46 -8.34
CA VAL A 259 16.72 -2.32 -8.08
C VAL A 259 16.47 -3.26 -6.91
N THR A 260 15.88 -2.72 -5.84
CA THR A 260 15.49 -3.44 -4.63
C THR A 260 14.63 -4.64 -4.98
N GLU A 261 13.48 -4.41 -5.65
CA GLU A 261 12.48 -5.43 -5.92
C GLU A 261 12.93 -6.49 -6.92
N TYR A 262 13.67 -6.11 -7.97
CA TYR A 262 14.10 -7.05 -8.99
C TYR A 262 15.36 -7.84 -8.60
N PHE A 263 16.31 -7.21 -7.91
CA PHE A 263 17.66 -7.78 -7.80
C PHE A 263 18.12 -8.01 -6.36
N MET A 264 17.56 -7.30 -5.37
CA MET A 264 18.05 -7.39 -3.98
C MET A 264 17.19 -8.30 -3.12
N VAL A 265 15.90 -8.50 -3.43
CA VAL A 265 15.01 -9.32 -2.60
C VAL A 265 15.43 -10.79 -2.62
N TYR A 266 15.76 -11.27 -1.42
CA TYR A 266 15.93 -12.67 -1.08
C TYR A 266 14.56 -13.28 -0.74
N PRO A 267 14.15 -14.35 -1.43
CA PRO A 267 12.84 -14.95 -1.23
C PRO A 267 12.73 -15.64 0.13
N PHE A 268 11.61 -15.43 0.83
CA PHE A 268 11.25 -16.24 1.98
C PHE A 268 10.26 -17.32 1.58
N TYR A 269 10.44 -18.53 2.11
CA TYR A 269 9.37 -19.51 2.07
C TYR A 269 8.20 -19.00 2.90
N GLU A 270 7.03 -18.88 2.27
CA GLU A 270 5.81 -18.49 2.95
C GLU A 270 5.50 -19.50 4.06
N ARG A 271 5.41 -19.01 5.30
CA ARG A 271 5.10 -19.85 6.45
C ARG A 271 3.60 -19.85 6.65
N VAL A 272 2.99 -21.02 6.56
CA VAL A 272 1.54 -21.19 6.73
C VAL A 272 1.27 -21.86 8.07
N THR A 273 0.63 -21.15 8.98
CA THR A 273 0.05 -21.74 10.18
C THR A 273 -1.45 -21.89 9.95
N SER A 274 -1.91 -23.13 9.81
CA SER A 274 -3.33 -23.43 9.56
C SER A 274 -4.06 -23.66 10.88
N GLU A 275 -5.13 -22.89 11.09
CA GLU A 275 -6.22 -23.28 11.99
C GLU A 275 -7.41 -23.78 11.16
N PHE A 276 -8.39 -24.41 11.80
CA PHE A 276 -9.43 -25.20 11.12
C PHE A 276 -10.20 -24.43 10.02
N PHE A 277 -10.37 -23.11 10.16
CA PHE A 277 -11.04 -22.28 9.15
C PHE A 277 -10.12 -21.27 8.45
N MET A 278 -9.10 -20.74 9.12
CA MET A 278 -8.23 -19.69 8.56
C MET A 278 -6.77 -20.14 8.55
N ALA A 279 -6.09 -19.86 7.44
CA ALA A 279 -4.65 -20.01 7.33
C ALA A 279 -3.99 -18.63 7.50
N VAL A 280 -3.08 -18.52 8.46
CA VAL A 280 -2.24 -17.33 8.59
C VAL A 280 -0.96 -17.58 7.80
N HIS A 281 -0.78 -16.77 6.76
CA HIS A 281 0.39 -16.75 5.91
C HIS A 281 1.33 -15.65 6.39
N LEU A 282 2.54 -16.03 6.76
CA LEU A 282 3.60 -15.11 7.16
C LEU A 282 4.68 -15.07 6.07
N LYS A 283 4.96 -13.87 5.58
CA LYS A 283 6.08 -13.60 4.66
C LYS A 283 7.13 -12.75 5.37
N GLY A 284 8.41 -12.97 5.06
CA GLY A 284 9.53 -12.30 5.71
C GLY A 284 9.72 -12.69 7.18
N LEU A 285 10.29 -11.76 7.96
CA LEU A 285 10.64 -11.98 9.37
C LEU A 285 9.39 -12.07 10.26
N ARG A 286 9.39 -12.97 11.25
CA ARG A 286 8.26 -13.13 12.17
C ARG A 286 8.39 -12.17 13.35
N PRO A 287 7.37 -11.39 13.72
CA PRO A 287 7.41 -10.58 14.94
C PRO A 287 7.44 -11.48 16.17
N LEU A 288 8.09 -11.00 17.22
CA LEU A 288 8.12 -11.63 18.53
C LEU A 288 7.44 -10.70 19.52
N TYR A 289 6.33 -11.17 20.08
CA TYR A 289 5.54 -10.38 20.98
C TYR A 289 5.84 -10.69 22.45
N PRO A 290 5.82 -9.69 23.36
CA PRO A 290 6.01 -9.94 24.78
C PRO A 290 5.00 -10.97 25.31
N GLY A 291 5.49 -12.04 25.94
CA GLY A 291 4.65 -13.08 26.52
C GLY A 291 4.20 -14.18 25.55
N GLU A 292 4.49 -14.08 24.24
CA GLU A 292 4.34 -15.22 23.34
C GLU A 292 5.37 -16.30 23.70
N ARG A 293 4.88 -17.47 24.14
CA ARG A 293 5.71 -18.67 24.16
C ARG A 293 5.86 -19.16 22.72
N PRO A 294 7.06 -19.56 22.26
CA PRO A 294 7.28 -20.03 20.89
C PRO A 294 6.34 -21.16 20.43
N GLU A 295 5.76 -21.89 21.38
CA GLU A 295 4.96 -23.09 21.16
C GLU A 295 3.46 -22.83 20.92
N PHE A 296 2.95 -21.61 21.15
CA PHE A 296 1.51 -21.33 21.03
C PHE A 296 1.22 -20.00 20.30
N PRO A 297 0.43 -19.99 19.22
CA PRO A 297 0.00 -18.76 18.58
C PRO A 297 -0.92 -17.96 19.53
N ALA A 298 -0.60 -16.68 19.77
CA ALA A 298 -1.35 -15.86 20.71
C ALA A 298 -2.72 -15.42 20.15
N SER A 299 -3.78 -15.78 20.86
CA SER A 299 -5.10 -15.15 20.79
C SER A 299 -5.39 -14.43 22.12
N GLN A 300 -4.78 -13.27 22.35
CA GLN A 300 -5.22 -12.39 23.43
C GLN A 300 -6.39 -11.53 22.96
N VAL A 301 -7.56 -11.75 23.55
CA VAL A 301 -8.80 -11.02 23.26
C VAL A 301 -8.71 -9.60 23.84
N ILE A 302 -8.81 -8.58 22.99
CA ILE A 302 -8.84 -7.16 23.41
C ILE A 302 -10.23 -6.80 23.93
N ASN A 303 -10.31 -6.13 25.09
CA ASN A 303 -11.57 -5.61 25.64
C ASN A 303 -12.06 -4.37 24.86
N GLU A 304 -13.35 -4.37 24.48
CA GLU A 304 -13.96 -3.45 23.52
C GLU A 304 -14.10 -2.00 24.00
N LYS A 305 -14.03 -1.75 25.33
CA LYS A 305 -14.37 -0.44 25.93
C LYS A 305 -13.29 0.64 25.89
N ASP A 306 -12.05 0.30 25.48
CA ASP A 306 -10.89 1.19 25.68
C ASP A 306 -10.47 2.06 24.47
N ILE A 307 -11.24 2.11 23.38
CA ILE A 307 -10.82 2.78 22.13
C ILE A 307 -11.85 3.84 21.70
N SER A 308 -11.38 5.07 21.47
CA SER A 308 -12.22 6.25 21.22
C SER A 308 -12.57 6.49 19.74
N ARG A 309 -12.11 5.65 18.81
CA ARG A 309 -12.41 5.75 17.36
C ARG A 309 -12.98 4.43 16.83
N PRO A 310 -13.96 4.47 15.90
CA PRO A 310 -14.47 3.27 15.24
C PRO A 310 -13.39 2.73 14.28
N ILE A 311 -12.64 1.74 14.75
CA ILE A 311 -11.75 0.92 13.94
C ILE A 311 -12.60 -0.25 13.41
N PRO A 312 -12.51 -0.65 12.13
CA PRO A 312 -13.21 -1.83 11.64
C PRO A 312 -12.88 -3.05 12.52
N ASN A 313 -13.91 -3.76 13.00
CA ASN A 313 -13.78 -4.81 14.01
C ASN A 313 -12.80 -5.92 13.61
N GLU A 314 -12.61 -6.17 12.31
CA GLU A 314 -11.73 -7.19 11.76
C GLU A 314 -10.23 -6.99 12.07
N PHE A 315 -9.75 -5.74 12.08
CA PHE A 315 -8.35 -5.45 12.43
C PHE A 315 -8.12 -5.48 13.95
N ARG A 316 -9.17 -5.24 14.73
CA ARG A 316 -9.09 -5.17 16.19
C ARG A 316 -8.76 -6.52 16.81
N ILE A 317 -9.23 -7.61 16.22
CA ILE A 317 -8.99 -8.97 16.75
C ILE A 317 -7.51 -9.36 16.64
N MET A 318 -6.75 -8.71 15.75
CA MET A 318 -5.35 -9.08 15.48
C MET A 318 -4.31 -8.11 16.00
N ALA A 319 -4.71 -6.91 16.42
CA ALA A 319 -3.78 -5.88 16.87
C ALA A 319 -3.32 -6.15 18.31
N GLN A 320 -2.01 -6.13 18.56
CA GLN A 320 -1.53 -6.29 19.92
C GLN A 320 -1.52 -4.96 20.68
N ARG A 321 -1.86 -4.98 21.97
CA ARG A 321 -1.73 -3.78 22.80
C ARG A 321 -0.26 -3.64 23.22
N ALA A 322 0.33 -2.50 22.90
CA ALA A 322 1.66 -2.15 23.38
C ALA A 322 1.61 -1.71 24.85
N ASP A 323 2.66 -2.02 25.62
CA ASP A 323 2.77 -1.64 27.04
C ASP A 323 3.17 -0.17 27.24
N ALA A 324 3.71 0.48 26.21
CA ALA A 324 4.22 1.85 26.25
C ALA A 324 3.95 2.61 24.95
N LEU A 325 3.98 3.95 25.02
CA LEU A 325 3.94 4.83 23.84
C LEU A 325 5.25 4.79 23.02
N GLN A 326 6.30 4.19 23.57
CA GLN A 326 7.57 3.89 22.93
C GLN A 326 7.83 2.37 23.01
N PRO A 327 7.04 1.55 22.30
CA PRO A 327 7.15 0.11 22.39
C PRO A 327 8.53 -0.38 21.95
N VAL A 328 8.92 -1.53 22.50
CA VAL A 328 10.02 -2.35 21.98
C VAL A 328 9.40 -3.32 20.99
N LEU A 329 9.78 -3.20 19.72
CA LEU A 329 9.37 -4.11 18.66
C LEU A 329 10.49 -5.14 18.47
N SER A 330 10.12 -6.42 18.49
CA SER A 330 11.08 -7.53 18.36
C SER A 330 10.65 -8.46 17.23
N TRP A 331 11.60 -9.12 16.61
CA TRP A 331 11.36 -10.06 15.52
C TRP A 331 12.37 -11.20 15.54
N GLU A 332 12.06 -12.25 14.81
CA GLU A 332 12.93 -13.39 14.63
C GLU A 332 14.23 -12.96 13.93
N PRO A 333 15.40 -13.30 14.51
CA PRO A 333 16.67 -12.94 13.90
C PRO A 333 16.86 -13.65 12.56
N PHE A 334 17.37 -12.92 11.57
CA PHE A 334 17.79 -13.49 10.31
C PHE A 334 19.22 -14.02 10.42
N SER A 335 19.47 -15.23 9.93
CA SER A 335 20.80 -15.83 9.92
C SER A 335 21.53 -15.44 8.64
N GLY A 336 22.63 -14.71 8.79
CA GLY A 336 23.46 -14.30 7.65
C GLY A 336 24.70 -13.52 8.10
N PRO A 337 25.67 -13.31 7.21
CA PRO A 337 26.80 -12.44 7.50
C PRO A 337 26.36 -10.96 7.51
N ARG A 338 26.82 -10.21 8.52
CA ARG A 338 26.64 -8.75 8.62
C ARG A 338 25.18 -8.29 8.48
N VAL A 339 24.28 -9.00 9.15
CA VAL A 339 22.85 -8.67 9.11
C VAL A 339 22.58 -7.38 9.87
N THR A 340 21.90 -6.45 9.23
CA THR A 340 21.22 -5.33 9.88
C THR A 340 19.74 -5.35 9.52
N TYR A 341 18.93 -4.50 10.15
CA TYR A 341 17.50 -4.45 9.91
C TYR A 341 17.04 -3.03 9.59
N GLU A 342 15.96 -2.97 8.82
CA GLU A 342 15.19 -1.77 8.54
C GLU A 342 13.77 -1.97 9.09
N LEU A 343 13.36 -1.06 9.95
CA LEU A 343 12.05 -1.03 10.60
C LEU A 343 11.27 0.20 10.12
N LYS A 344 10.00 -0.01 9.76
CA LYS A 344 9.06 1.06 9.45
C LYS A 344 7.79 0.91 10.25
N VAL A 345 7.26 2.04 10.71
CA VAL A 345 5.99 2.15 11.44
C VAL A 345 5.13 3.22 10.79
N TRP A 346 3.90 2.86 10.46
CA TRP A 346 2.91 3.73 9.87
C TRP A 346 1.73 3.90 10.83
N ARG A 347 1.19 5.10 10.90
CA ARG A 347 -0.12 5.34 11.50
C ARG A 347 -1.20 4.76 10.59
N SER A 348 -2.22 4.15 11.19
CA SER A 348 -3.41 3.72 10.46
C SER A 348 -4.19 4.91 9.92
N GLY A 349 -4.50 4.87 8.63
CA GLY A 349 -5.58 5.64 8.01
C GLY A 349 -6.87 4.84 7.98
N ARG A 350 -7.82 5.26 7.14
CA ARG A 350 -9.14 4.60 7.00
C ARG A 350 -9.06 3.23 6.32
N LEU A 351 -8.10 3.03 5.42
CA LEU A 351 -8.01 1.85 4.55
C LEU A 351 -6.70 1.06 4.71
N GLY A 352 -5.91 1.34 5.76
CA GLY A 352 -4.62 0.68 5.99
C GLY A 352 -3.51 1.62 6.45
N PRO A 353 -2.23 1.29 6.22
CA PRO A 353 -1.11 2.16 6.54
C PRO A 353 -1.17 3.45 5.73
N ASP A 354 -1.06 4.60 6.40
CA ASP A 354 -1.21 5.91 5.75
C ASP A 354 0.06 6.76 5.88
N VAL A 355 0.35 7.23 7.10
CA VAL A 355 1.47 8.13 7.36
C VAL A 355 2.63 7.35 7.97
N LEU A 356 3.79 7.35 7.32
CA LEU A 356 5.02 6.81 7.88
C LEU A 356 5.46 7.73 9.05
N VAL A 357 5.33 7.23 10.28
CA VAL A 357 5.66 8.01 11.48
C VAL A 357 7.05 7.69 12.01
N TYR A 358 7.58 6.51 11.70
CA TYR A 358 8.91 6.09 12.12
C TYR A 358 9.59 5.24 11.05
N SER A 359 10.86 5.49 10.80
CA SER A 359 11.72 4.67 9.94
C SER A 359 13.12 4.64 10.51
N ARG A 360 13.69 3.45 10.66
CA ARG A 360 15.05 3.25 11.15
C ARG A 360 15.74 2.16 10.36
N THR A 361 16.93 2.47 9.84
CA THR A 361 17.82 1.54 9.15
C THR A 361 19.01 1.20 10.03
N ASN A 362 19.83 0.23 9.59
CA ASN A 362 21.06 -0.17 10.26
C ASN A 362 20.86 -0.60 11.72
N ILE A 363 19.72 -1.22 12.03
CA ILE A 363 19.48 -1.79 13.35
C ILE A 363 20.27 -3.10 13.44
N GLU A 364 21.17 -3.25 14.40
CA GLU A 364 22.04 -4.44 14.49
C GLU A 364 21.35 -5.63 15.17
N LYS A 365 20.41 -5.36 16.08
CA LYS A 365 19.72 -6.39 16.86
C LYS A 365 18.34 -6.66 16.27
N ALA A 366 17.84 -7.88 16.46
CA ALA A 366 16.48 -8.27 16.07
C ALA A 366 15.40 -7.72 17.03
N SER A 367 15.63 -6.51 17.55
CA SER A 367 14.76 -5.79 18.46
C SER A 367 15.14 -4.32 18.46
N HIS A 368 14.13 -3.45 18.54
CA HIS A 368 14.31 -2.00 18.53
C HIS A 368 13.26 -1.29 19.37
N LYS A 369 13.71 -0.39 20.25
CA LYS A 369 12.82 0.51 20.99
C LYS A 369 12.57 1.77 20.16
N LEU A 370 11.30 2.11 19.95
CA LEU A 370 10.97 3.33 19.21
C LEU A 370 11.56 4.57 19.92
N GLU A 371 12.23 5.42 19.13
CA GLU A 371 12.90 6.64 19.62
C GLU A 371 11.93 7.83 19.72
N ILE A 372 10.72 7.68 19.17
CA ILE A 372 9.66 8.69 19.20
C ILE A 372 8.50 8.21 20.07
N THR A 373 7.84 9.15 20.74
CA THR A 373 6.59 8.88 21.46
C THR A 373 5.43 8.87 20.47
N LEU A 374 4.74 7.74 20.38
CA LEU A 374 3.56 7.60 19.53
C LEU A 374 2.32 8.21 20.20
N GLU A 375 1.31 8.54 19.38
CA GLU A 375 0.04 9.02 19.89
C GLU A 375 -0.67 7.91 20.68
N PRO A 376 -1.30 8.23 21.82
CA PRO A 376 -2.01 7.24 22.62
C PRO A 376 -3.28 6.75 21.92
N SER A 377 -3.78 5.59 22.33
CA SER A 377 -5.02 4.96 21.81
C SER A 377 -5.09 4.90 20.28
N SER A 378 -3.95 4.76 19.61
CA SER A 378 -3.84 4.83 18.15
C SER A 378 -3.37 3.50 17.57
N LEU A 379 -3.93 3.12 16.42
CA LEU A 379 -3.55 1.92 15.69
C LEU A 379 -2.39 2.22 14.74
N TYR A 380 -1.39 1.36 14.78
CA TYR A 380 -0.18 1.45 13.96
C TYR A 380 0.05 0.14 13.22
N TYR A 381 0.58 0.27 12.01
CA TYR A 381 1.13 -0.80 11.21
C TYR A 381 2.64 -0.77 11.32
N TRP A 382 3.30 -1.93 11.29
CA TRP A 382 4.75 -1.98 11.25
C TRP A 382 5.25 -3.18 10.47
N SER A 383 6.45 -3.03 9.93
CA SER A 383 7.12 -4.04 9.14
C SER A 383 8.62 -3.91 9.29
N VAL A 384 9.31 -5.03 9.19
CA VAL A 384 10.76 -5.12 9.27
C VAL A 384 11.29 -5.98 8.13
N ARG A 385 12.49 -5.66 7.66
CA ARG A 385 13.27 -6.52 6.76
C ARG A 385 14.72 -6.53 7.19
N ALA A 386 15.42 -7.62 6.88
CA ALA A 386 16.87 -7.71 7.07
C ALA A 386 17.60 -7.21 5.82
N HIS A 387 18.77 -6.64 6.03
CA HIS A 387 19.79 -6.28 5.05
C HIS A 387 21.03 -7.12 5.35
N PHE A 388 21.66 -7.70 4.33
CA PHE A 388 22.83 -8.55 4.48
C PHE A 388 23.64 -8.59 3.20
N VAL A 389 24.86 -9.14 3.24
CA VAL A 389 25.73 -9.27 2.07
C VAL A 389 25.84 -10.73 1.67
N GLU A 390 25.54 -11.04 0.41
CA GLU A 390 25.68 -12.39 -0.15
C GLU A 390 26.49 -12.30 -1.45
N GLN A 391 27.60 -13.03 -1.54
CA GLN A 391 28.49 -13.00 -2.71
C GLN A 391 28.95 -11.59 -3.12
N GLY A 392 29.16 -10.71 -2.13
CA GLY A 392 29.57 -9.32 -2.37
C GLY A 392 28.46 -8.39 -2.86
N LYS A 393 27.21 -8.85 -2.92
CA LYS A 393 26.03 -8.07 -3.28
C LYS A 393 25.17 -7.80 -2.07
N ASP A 394 24.61 -6.61 -2.00
CA ASP A 394 23.67 -6.28 -0.94
C ASP A 394 22.32 -6.93 -1.23
N ARG A 395 21.83 -7.68 -0.25
CA ARG A 395 20.57 -8.41 -0.30
C ARG A 395 19.67 -7.94 0.83
N ILE A 396 18.38 -8.09 0.60
CA ILE A 396 17.36 -7.76 1.58
C ILE A 396 16.32 -8.86 1.65
N THR A 397 15.70 -9.04 2.79
CA THR A 397 14.53 -9.90 2.89
C THR A 397 13.29 -9.18 2.37
N GLU A 398 12.25 -9.94 2.05
CA GLU A 398 10.92 -9.35 1.93
C GLU A 398 10.53 -8.60 3.20
N TRP A 399 9.71 -7.56 3.04
CA TRP A 399 9.05 -6.92 4.17
C TRP A 399 8.21 -7.94 4.93
N SER A 400 8.32 -7.93 6.25
CA SER A 400 7.57 -8.79 7.12
C SER A 400 6.06 -8.50 6.98
N ARG A 401 5.27 -9.49 6.60
CA ARG A 401 3.83 -9.37 6.34
C ARG A 401 3.06 -10.55 6.89
N ARG A 402 1.80 -10.29 7.20
CA ARG A 402 0.81 -11.27 7.63
C ARG A 402 -0.41 -11.18 6.73
N SER A 403 -0.82 -12.30 6.16
CA SER A 403 -2.08 -12.44 5.43
C SER A 403 -2.91 -13.53 6.10
N VAL A 404 -4.22 -13.34 6.18
CA VAL A 404 -5.13 -14.37 6.68
C VAL A 404 -6.01 -14.81 5.53
N LYS A 405 -5.77 -16.01 5.01
CA LYS A 405 -6.50 -16.56 3.87
C LYS A 405 -7.47 -17.63 4.37
N PRO A 406 -8.65 -17.81 3.75
CA PRO A 406 -9.49 -18.96 4.02
C PRO A 406 -8.69 -20.24 3.78
N SER A 407 -8.71 -21.16 4.75
CA SER A 407 -8.06 -22.46 4.60
C SER A 407 -8.67 -23.24 3.43
N LEU A 408 -7.95 -24.26 2.92
CA LEU A 408 -8.49 -25.15 1.90
C LEU A 408 -9.82 -25.79 2.35
N MET A 409 -9.91 -26.17 3.63
CA MET A 409 -11.13 -26.74 4.21
C MET A 409 -12.28 -25.73 4.25
N ALA A 410 -12.01 -24.47 4.63
CA ALA A 410 -13.00 -23.42 4.56
C ALA A 410 -13.49 -23.21 3.12
N LYS A 411 -12.59 -23.19 2.13
CA LYS A 411 -12.96 -23.07 0.70
C LYS A 411 -13.84 -24.24 0.24
N ILE A 412 -13.56 -25.46 0.70
CA ILE A 412 -14.37 -26.65 0.39
C ILE A 412 -15.75 -26.55 1.03
N MET A 413 -15.83 -26.20 2.32
CA MET A 413 -17.11 -26.12 3.04
C MET A 413 -17.97 -24.92 2.64
N THR A 414 -17.37 -23.88 2.09
CA THR A 414 -18.07 -22.65 1.67
C THR A 414 -18.22 -22.55 0.16
N SER A 415 -17.95 -23.61 -0.61
CA SER A 415 -18.14 -23.62 -2.07
C SER A 415 -19.61 -23.31 -2.40
N GLY A 416 -19.88 -22.07 -2.83
CA GLY A 416 -21.21 -21.49 -3.05
C GLY A 416 -21.44 -20.15 -2.36
N ILE A 417 -20.93 -19.97 -1.13
CA ILE A 417 -21.02 -18.71 -0.36
C ILE A 417 -19.69 -17.95 -0.40
N ALA A 418 -18.55 -18.64 -0.52
CA ALA A 418 -17.24 -18.00 -0.57
C ALA A 418 -17.06 -17.02 -1.72
N ALA A 419 -17.77 -17.18 -2.84
CA ALA A 419 -17.78 -16.21 -3.94
C ALA A 419 -18.44 -14.87 -3.57
N LEU A 420 -19.20 -14.84 -2.46
CA LEU A 420 -19.87 -13.63 -1.95
C LEU A 420 -19.10 -12.98 -0.80
N MET A 421 -18.09 -13.66 -0.24
CA MET A 421 -17.24 -13.03 0.76
C MET A 421 -16.25 -12.12 0.04
N PRO A 422 -16.07 -10.86 0.49
CA PRO A 422 -15.02 -10.02 -0.05
C PRO A 422 -13.69 -10.76 0.08
N ASP A 423 -12.82 -10.62 -0.92
CA ASP A 423 -11.48 -11.20 -0.88
C ASP A 423 -10.85 -10.91 0.49
N PRO A 424 -10.22 -11.92 1.12
CA PRO A 424 -9.71 -11.78 2.47
C PRO A 424 -8.87 -10.53 2.57
N VAL A 425 -9.16 -9.73 3.61
CA VAL A 425 -8.46 -8.49 3.94
C VAL A 425 -6.96 -8.67 3.67
N ASP A 426 -6.48 -7.85 2.74
CA ASP A 426 -5.20 -7.94 2.02
C ASP A 426 -4.00 -8.30 2.91
N GLU A 427 -2.93 -8.81 2.27
CA GLU A 427 -1.62 -8.99 2.87
C GLU A 427 -1.20 -7.74 3.68
N GLY A 428 -1.35 -7.82 4.99
CA GLY A 428 -1.19 -6.69 5.89
C GLY A 428 0.19 -6.66 6.53
N PHE A 429 0.61 -5.46 6.91
CA PHE A 429 1.67 -5.29 7.90
C PHE A 429 1.17 -5.71 9.29
N TYR A 430 2.09 -5.95 10.21
CA TYR A 430 1.72 -6.26 11.60
C TYR A 430 1.10 -5.03 12.26
N VAL A 431 0.15 -5.26 13.17
CA VAL A 431 -0.63 -4.19 13.80
C VAL A 431 -0.45 -4.19 15.32
N PHE A 432 -0.35 -3.00 15.89
CA PHE A 432 -0.43 -2.80 17.33
C PHE A 432 -1.19 -1.52 17.68
N ILE A 433 -1.68 -1.45 18.91
CA ILE A 433 -2.42 -0.30 19.46
C ILE A 433 -1.62 0.22 20.65
N THR A 434 -1.35 1.51 20.66
CA THR A 434 -0.70 2.19 21.79
C THR A 434 -1.63 2.24 23.01
N PRO A 435 -1.08 2.22 24.23
CA PRO A 435 -1.91 2.33 25.43
C PRO A 435 -2.67 3.67 25.44
N PRO A 436 -3.78 3.76 26.21
CA PRO A 436 -4.43 5.05 26.43
C PRO A 436 -3.43 6.06 27.02
N PRO A 437 -3.69 7.38 26.87
CA PRO A 437 -2.89 8.33 27.61
C PRO A 437 -2.99 7.89 29.07
N ARG A 438 -1.87 7.86 29.80
CA ARG A 438 -1.96 7.67 31.25
C ARG A 438 -2.95 8.73 31.70
N SER A 439 -4.17 8.31 32.04
CA SER A 439 -5.04 9.18 32.80
C SER A 439 -4.13 9.59 33.94
N GLN A 440 -4.02 10.88 34.19
CA GLN A 440 -3.72 11.28 35.55
C GLN A 440 -4.87 10.67 36.33
N ASN A 441 -4.76 9.38 36.69
CA ASN A 441 -5.70 8.72 37.55
C ASN A 441 -5.77 9.70 38.69
N PRO A 442 -6.92 10.36 38.92
CA PRO A 442 -7.05 11.22 40.06
C PRO A 442 -6.59 10.33 41.21
N LYS A 443 -5.50 10.72 41.88
CA LYS A 443 -4.92 10.02 43.03
C LYS A 443 -6.11 9.37 43.72
N PRO A 444 -6.22 8.01 43.78
CA PRO A 444 -7.43 7.36 44.25
C PRO A 444 -7.82 8.11 45.50
N ALA A 445 -8.93 8.87 45.42
CA ALA A 445 -9.25 9.89 46.40
C ALA A 445 -9.13 9.16 47.72
N ALA A 446 -8.14 9.57 48.54
CA ALA A 446 -7.76 8.83 49.72
C ALA A 446 -9.08 8.55 50.42
N SER A 447 -9.48 7.28 50.43
CA SER A 447 -10.71 6.85 51.04
C SER A 447 -10.50 7.22 52.50
N GLN A 448 -11.01 8.39 52.87
CA GLN A 448 -11.20 8.76 54.26
C GLN A 448 -12.20 7.73 54.74
N SER A 449 -11.66 6.64 55.27
CA SER A 449 -12.35 5.78 56.19
C SER A 449 -12.82 6.68 57.33
N ARG A 450 -14.04 7.22 57.19
CA ARG A 450 -14.82 7.67 58.33
C ARG A 450 -15.03 6.42 59.18
N TRP A 451 -14.16 6.26 60.15
CA TRP A 451 -14.45 5.51 61.36
C TRP A 451 -15.73 6.10 61.93
N PHE A 452 -16.83 5.37 61.82
CA PHE A 452 -18.00 5.60 62.66
C PHE A 452 -17.65 5.03 64.04
N PRO A 453 -17.61 5.84 65.10
CA PRO A 453 -17.59 5.31 66.45
C PRO A 453 -18.99 4.76 66.73
N TRP A 454 -19.06 3.47 67.09
CA TRP A 454 -20.21 2.92 67.78
C TRP A 454 -20.10 3.37 69.24
N GLU A 455 -20.99 4.26 69.69
CA GLU A 455 -21.22 4.52 71.11
C GLU A 455 -22.21 3.50 71.67
N ASN A 456 -21.93 3.05 72.90
CA ASN A 456 -22.76 2.22 73.77
C ASN A 456 -23.88 3.04 74.43
#